data_AF-A0A090GHU0-F1
#
_entry.id   AF-A0A090GHU0-F1
#
_cell.length_a   1.000
_cell.length_b   1.000
_cell.length_c   1.000
_cell.angle_alpha   90.00
_cell.angle_beta   90.00
_cell.angle_gamma   90.00
#
_symmetry.space_group_name_H-M   'P 1'
#
loop_
_entity.id
_entity.type
_entity.pdbx_description
1 polymer ?
#
loop_
_entity_poly.entity_id
_entity_poly.type
_entity_poly.pdbx_seq_one_letter_code
_entity_poly.pdbx_strand_id
1 'polypeptide(L)'
;MSAPLMAQMRPLTIAEMRPGQVWEPGWFVIALETLPVFADGRASQAFQTEIWLPPGYRENTPDNLKIAIGLLKELCPRSRQMIEEISALARSSRSREEAQRLGFEERVYSPEEAANILRRPSSTN
;
A
#
# COMPACT_ATOMS: atom_id res chain seq x y z
N MET A 1 -7.60 -16.84 -5.58
CA MET A 1 -6.83 -16.24 -4.50
C MET A 1 -5.76 -15.36 -5.08
N SER A 2 -5.78 -14.05 -4.84
CA SER A 2 -4.60 -13.18 -4.92
C SER A 2 -4.06 -13.00 -3.50
N ALA A 3 -2.73 -12.94 -3.32
CA ALA A 3 -2.20 -12.64 -1.99
C ALA A 3 -2.31 -11.13 -1.73
N PRO A 4 -2.57 -10.72 -0.48
CA PRO A 4 -2.64 -9.30 -0.17
C PRO A 4 -1.28 -8.62 -0.41
N LEU A 5 -1.33 -7.46 -1.05
CA LEU A 5 -0.25 -6.48 -1.01
C LEU A 5 -0.49 -5.59 0.20
N MET A 6 0.46 -5.57 1.14
CA MET A 6 0.39 -4.70 2.30
C MET A 6 0.90 -3.32 1.88
N ALA A 7 0.07 -2.29 2.12
CA ALA A 7 0.40 -0.93 1.76
C ALA A 7 0.16 -0.02 2.98
N GLN A 8 1.13 0.83 3.28
CA GLN A 8 1.06 1.77 4.40
C GLN A 8 1.46 3.16 3.93
N MET A 9 0.73 4.15 4.42
CA MET A 9 1.06 5.56 4.30
C MET A 9 1.14 6.16 5.69
N ARG A 10 2.23 6.86 5.99
CA ARG A 10 2.39 7.56 7.26
C ARG A 10 3.23 8.82 7.10
N PRO A 11 3.08 9.82 7.98
CA PRO A 11 3.97 10.97 7.98
C PRO A 11 5.44 10.54 8.13
N LEU A 12 6.33 11.25 7.42
CA LEU A 12 7.78 11.11 7.61
C LEU A 12 8.15 11.59 9.01
N THR A 13 8.92 10.77 9.73
CA THR A 13 9.43 11.15 11.05
C THR A 13 10.82 11.77 10.94
N ILE A 14 11.20 12.57 11.94
CA ILE A 14 12.53 13.22 11.97
C ILE A 14 13.66 12.19 11.91
N ALA A 15 13.48 11.02 12.55
CA ALA A 15 14.48 9.95 12.57
C ALA A 15 14.77 9.34 11.18
N GLU A 16 13.88 9.54 10.22
CA GLU A 16 13.97 8.99 8.87
C GLU A 16 14.43 10.01 7.84
N MET A 17 14.55 11.27 8.24
CA MET A 17 15.03 12.32 7.37
C MET A 17 16.49 12.06 7.00
N ARG A 18 16.81 12.30 5.72
CA ARG A 18 18.19 12.24 5.26
C ARG A 18 18.99 13.42 5.80
N PRO A 19 20.30 13.26 6.04
CA PRO A 19 21.16 14.39 6.40
C PRO A 19 21.02 15.54 5.38
N GLY A 20 20.69 16.74 5.86
CA GLY A 20 20.49 17.93 5.03
C GLY A 20 19.09 18.09 4.42
N GLN A 21 18.16 17.16 4.68
CA GLN A 21 16.76 17.31 4.28
C GLN A 21 16.08 18.36 5.15
N VAL A 22 15.36 19.30 4.53
CA VAL A 22 14.54 20.28 5.25
C VAL A 22 13.24 19.60 5.67
N TRP A 23 12.86 19.77 6.94
CA TRP A 23 11.57 19.27 7.41
C TRP A 23 10.46 20.19 6.91
N GLU A 24 9.51 19.62 6.18
CA GLU A 24 8.29 20.32 5.76
C GLU A 24 7.05 19.48 6.07
N PRO A 25 5.99 20.08 6.65
CA PRO A 25 4.72 19.39 6.82
C PRO A 25 4.16 18.93 5.47
N GLY A 26 3.89 17.63 5.35
CA GLY A 26 3.33 17.05 4.14
C GLY A 26 4.20 15.97 3.50
N TRP A 27 5.41 15.70 4.00
CA TRP A 27 6.16 14.51 3.60
C TRP A 27 5.59 13.24 4.24
N PHE A 28 5.33 12.24 3.41
CA PHE A 28 4.84 10.92 3.79
C PHE A 28 5.78 9.84 3.28
N VAL A 29 5.87 8.77 4.06
CA VAL A 29 6.47 7.51 3.66
C VAL A 29 5.38 6.58 3.17
N ILE A 30 5.58 6.04 1.96
CA ILE A 30 4.78 4.96 1.39
C ILE A 30 5.63 3.69 1.45
N ALA A 31 5.09 2.66 2.11
CA ALA A 31 5.69 1.34 2.16
C ALA A 31 4.75 0.33 1.50
N LEU A 32 5.30 -0.47 0.58
CA LEU A 32 4.63 -1.59 -0.08
C LEU A 32 5.39 -2.87 0.22
N GLU A 33 4.68 -3.89 0.67
CA GLU A 33 5.28 -5.15 1.10
C GLU A 33 4.45 -6.34 0.69
N THR A 34 5.13 -7.41 0.28
CA THR A 34 4.50 -8.71 0.06
C THR A 34 4.34 -9.46 1.39
N LEU A 35 3.53 -10.53 1.40
CA LEU A 35 3.63 -11.56 2.45
C LEU A 35 5.08 -12.10 2.56
N PRO A 36 5.51 -12.62 3.73
CA PRO A 36 6.90 -12.97 4.01
C PRO A 36 7.33 -14.28 3.33
N VAL A 37 7.21 -14.39 2.01
CA VAL A 37 7.37 -15.65 1.28
C VAL A 37 8.67 -15.77 0.53
N PHE A 38 9.38 -14.67 0.28
CA PHE A 38 10.44 -14.65 -0.73
C PHE A 38 11.82 -15.12 -0.20
N ALA A 39 11.96 -15.33 1.11
CA ALA A 39 13.08 -16.03 1.73
C ALA A 39 12.58 -17.06 2.77
N ASP A 40 12.17 -18.25 2.30
CA ASP A 40 11.75 -19.40 3.14
C ASP A 40 10.72 -19.08 4.24
N GLY A 41 9.76 -18.21 3.94
CA GLY A 41 8.75 -17.81 4.93
C GLY A 41 9.21 -16.73 5.92
N ARG A 42 10.43 -16.19 5.75
CA ARG A 42 11.09 -15.28 6.72
C ARG A 42 11.29 -13.86 6.25
N ALA A 43 11.17 -13.57 4.95
CA ALA A 43 11.36 -12.21 4.44
C ALA A 43 10.23 -11.79 3.49
N SER A 44 9.68 -10.60 3.75
CA SER A 44 8.88 -9.85 2.79
C SER A 44 9.80 -9.16 1.78
N GLN A 45 9.33 -9.01 0.54
CA GLN A 45 9.92 -8.06 -0.37
C GLN A 45 9.24 -6.71 -0.12
N ALA A 46 10.04 -5.69 0.19
CA ALA A 46 9.57 -4.36 0.57
C ALA A 46 10.12 -3.28 -0.37
N PHE A 47 9.31 -2.25 -0.61
CA PHE A 47 9.71 -0.99 -1.22
C PHE A 47 9.20 0.15 -0.37
N GLN A 48 10.09 1.08 -0.05
CA GLN A 48 9.78 2.29 0.68
C GLN A 48 10.20 3.51 -0.15
N THR A 49 9.33 4.51 -0.21
CA THR A 49 9.63 5.79 -0.85
C THR A 49 8.92 6.94 -0.16
N GLU A 50 9.43 8.15 -0.37
CA GLU A 50 8.90 9.39 0.18
C GLU A 50 8.09 10.12 -0.88
N ILE A 51 7.00 10.77 -0.48
CA ILE A 51 6.21 11.67 -1.33
C ILE A 51 5.67 12.83 -0.50
N TRP A 52 5.66 14.03 -1.10
CA TRP A 52 4.97 15.17 -0.52
C TRP A 52 3.50 15.18 -0.96
N LEU A 53 2.57 15.36 -0.01
CA LEU A 53 1.13 15.40 -0.25
C LEU A 53 0.53 16.77 0.10
N PRO A 54 -0.39 17.29 -0.75
CA PRO A 54 -1.14 18.50 -0.45
C PRO A 54 -2.02 18.33 0.79
N PRO A 55 -2.35 19.40 1.55
CA PRO A 55 -3.15 19.33 2.77
C PRO A 55 -4.42 18.45 2.72
N GLY A 56 -5.18 18.52 1.61
CA GLY A 56 -6.41 17.74 1.44
C GLY A 56 -6.22 16.21 1.32
N TYR A 57 -5.00 15.73 1.15
CA TYR A 57 -4.68 14.30 0.96
C TYR A 57 -3.79 13.73 2.07
N ARG A 58 -3.57 14.48 3.16
CA ARG A 58 -2.65 14.09 4.24
C ARG A 58 -3.27 13.09 5.23
N GLU A 59 -4.57 12.92 5.21
CA GLU A 59 -5.24 11.93 6.06
C GLU A 59 -4.95 10.51 5.56
N ASN A 60 -4.64 9.58 6.47
CA ASN A 60 -4.37 8.18 6.14
C ASN A 60 -5.67 7.41 5.87
N THR A 61 -6.23 7.62 4.67
CA THR A 61 -7.41 6.90 4.18
C THR A 61 -7.02 5.99 3.01
N PRO A 62 -7.79 4.90 2.75
CA PRO A 62 -7.55 4.04 1.59
C PRO A 62 -7.55 4.80 0.25
N ASP A 63 -8.37 5.84 0.11
CA ASP A 63 -8.45 6.63 -1.12
C ASP A 63 -7.23 7.54 -1.29
N ASN A 64 -6.78 8.20 -0.22
CA ASN A 64 -5.56 9.01 -0.26
C ASN A 64 -4.31 8.16 -0.52
N LEU A 65 -4.25 6.94 0.03
CA LEU A 65 -3.19 5.98 -0.26
C LEU A 65 -3.16 5.58 -1.76
N LYS A 66 -4.33 5.32 -2.37
CA LYS A 66 -4.41 5.04 -3.82
C LYS A 66 -3.91 6.23 -4.64
N ILE A 67 -4.30 7.45 -4.26
CA ILE A 67 -3.86 8.68 -4.92
C ILE A 67 -2.33 8.83 -4.79
N ALA A 68 -1.78 8.65 -3.59
CA ALA A 68 -0.33 8.74 -3.36
C ALA A 68 0.46 7.72 -4.20
N ILE A 69 0.00 6.47 -4.26
CA ILE A 69 0.60 5.43 -5.11
C ILE A 69 0.49 5.82 -6.60
N GLY A 70 -0.68 6.31 -7.03
CA GLY A 70 -0.88 6.79 -8.41
C GLY A 70 0.10 7.91 -8.77
N LEU A 71 0.24 8.91 -7.89
CA LEU A 71 1.20 10.00 -8.07
C LEU A 71 2.65 9.48 -8.14
N LEU A 72 3.05 8.55 -7.27
CA LEU A 72 4.38 7.93 -7.33
C LEU A 72 4.64 7.24 -8.66
N LYS A 73 3.64 6.52 -9.18
CA LYS A 73 3.74 5.87 -10.49
C LYS A 73 3.89 6.89 -11.62
N GLU A 74 3.22 8.04 -11.56
CA GLU A 74 3.30 9.05 -12.62
C GLU A 74 4.57 9.89 -12.55
N LEU A 75 5.01 10.27 -11.35
CA LEU A 75 6.10 11.22 -11.16
C LEU A 75 7.50 10.58 -11.21
N CYS A 76 7.61 9.27 -10.92
CA CYS A 76 8.90 8.61 -10.78
C CYS A 76 8.93 7.25 -11.49
N PRO A 77 9.66 7.12 -12.63
CA PRO A 77 9.77 5.86 -13.37
C PRO A 77 10.30 4.69 -12.52
N ARG A 78 11.27 4.97 -11.63
CA ARG A 78 11.78 3.97 -10.68
C ARG A 78 10.69 3.51 -9.72
N SER A 79 9.91 4.43 -9.16
CA SER A 79 8.83 4.07 -8.25
C SER A 79 7.76 3.25 -8.98
N ARG A 80 7.39 3.65 -10.21
CA ARG A 80 6.49 2.87 -11.07
C ARG A 80 6.96 1.42 -11.21
N GLN A 81 8.22 1.23 -11.61
CA GLN A 81 8.80 -0.10 -11.78
C GLN A 81 8.73 -0.92 -10.49
N MET A 82 9.21 -0.37 -9.37
CA MET A 82 9.23 -1.08 -8.07
C MET A 82 7.81 -1.44 -7.59
N ILE A 83 6.85 -0.54 -7.75
CA ILE A 83 5.44 -0.78 -7.39
C ILE A 83 4.87 -1.93 -8.24
N GLU A 84 5.17 -1.96 -9.54
CA GLU A 84 4.71 -3.00 -10.45
C GLU A 84 5.36 -4.35 -10.17
N GLU A 85 6.67 -4.38 -9.89
CA GLU A 85 7.40 -5.59 -9.51
C GLU A 85 6.84 -6.20 -8.23
N ILE A 86 6.67 -5.40 -7.17
CA ILE A 86 6.11 -5.89 -5.89
C ILE A 86 4.65 -6.33 -6.06
N SER A 87 3.86 -5.59 -6.85
CA SER A 87 2.49 -5.99 -7.17
C SER A 87 2.43 -7.32 -7.93
N ALA A 88 3.39 -7.58 -8.82
CA ALA A 88 3.50 -8.85 -9.53
C ALA A 88 3.90 -9.99 -8.57
N LEU A 89 4.87 -9.74 -7.69
CA LEU A 89 5.28 -10.70 -6.65
C LEU A 89 4.11 -11.09 -5.74
N ALA A 90 3.33 -10.12 -5.24
CA ALA A 90 2.16 -10.38 -4.42
C ALA A 90 1.09 -11.25 -5.12
N ARG A 91 1.06 -11.26 -6.46
CA ARG A 91 0.15 -12.11 -7.25
C ARG A 91 0.73 -13.47 -7.63
N SER A 92 1.99 -13.75 -7.27
CA SER A 92 2.65 -15.03 -7.57
C SER A 92 1.96 -16.23 -6.93
N SER A 93 2.15 -17.45 -7.46
CA SER A 93 1.67 -18.68 -6.82
C SER A 93 2.16 -18.80 -5.38
N ARG A 94 3.44 -18.53 -5.15
CA ARG A 94 4.08 -18.60 -3.83
C ARG A 94 3.40 -17.70 -2.79
N SER A 95 3.06 -16.46 -3.16
CA SER A 95 2.33 -15.57 -2.26
C SER A 95 0.91 -16.05 -1.99
N ARG A 96 0.24 -16.66 -2.98
CA ARG A 96 -1.12 -17.22 -2.83
C ARG A 96 -1.12 -18.43 -1.90
N GLU A 97 -0.16 -19.33 -2.05
CA GLU A 97 0.03 -20.49 -1.17
C GLU A 97 0.26 -20.04 0.28
N GLU A 98 1.07 -18.99 0.49
CA GLU A 98 1.25 -18.42 1.82
C GLU A 98 -0.01 -17.78 2.37
N ALA A 99 -0.76 -17.05 1.55
CA ALA A 99 -2.04 -16.49 1.97
C ALA A 99 -2.98 -17.60 2.47
N GLN A 100 -3.04 -18.74 1.78
CA GLN A 100 -3.78 -19.93 2.24
C GLN A 100 -3.22 -20.49 3.55
N ARG A 101 -1.90 -20.64 3.65
CA ARG A 101 -1.23 -21.13 4.88
C ARG A 101 -1.52 -20.26 6.09
N LEU A 102 -1.59 -18.95 5.90
CA LEU A 102 -1.89 -17.96 6.94
C LEU A 102 -3.40 -17.80 7.20
N GLY A 103 -4.26 -18.50 6.46
CA GLY A 103 -5.71 -18.46 6.64
C GLY A 103 -6.40 -17.22 6.07
N PHE A 104 -5.80 -16.55 5.08
CA PHE A 104 -6.50 -15.49 4.37
C PHE A 104 -7.58 -16.09 3.47
N GLU A 105 -8.83 -15.75 3.73
CA GLU A 105 -9.97 -16.14 2.91
C GLU A 105 -10.28 -15.05 1.88
N GLU A 106 -10.19 -15.37 0.59
CA GLU A 106 -10.68 -14.50 -0.47
C GLU A 106 -12.21 -14.67 -0.55
N ARG A 107 -12.94 -13.76 0.08
CA ARG A 107 -14.40 -13.72 -0.02
C ARG A 107 -14.79 -13.04 -1.33
N VAL A 108 -15.42 -13.80 -2.21
CA VAL A 108 -16.08 -13.23 -3.40
C VAL A 108 -17.42 -12.67 -2.94
N TYR A 109 -17.54 -11.34 -2.96
CA TYR A 109 -18.81 -10.68 -2.70
C TYR A 109 -19.63 -10.65 -3.99
N SER A 110 -20.92 -10.97 -3.89
CA SER A 110 -21.87 -10.65 -4.96
C SER A 110 -21.91 -9.13 -5.20
N PRO A 111 -22.32 -8.66 -6.39
CA PRO A 111 -22.46 -7.23 -6.65
C PRO A 111 -23.31 -6.49 -5.60
N GLU A 112 -24.32 -7.15 -5.05
CA GLU A 112 -25.20 -6.61 -4.01
C GLU A 112 -24.49 -6.46 -2.65
N GLU A 113 -23.74 -7.49 -2.22
CA GLU A 113 -22.94 -7.43 -0.99
C GLU A 113 -21.82 -6.41 -1.09
N ALA A 114 -21.13 -6.35 -2.24
CA ALA A 114 -20.09 -5.37 -2.50
C ALA A 114 -20.65 -3.94 -2.44
N ALA A 115 -21.83 -3.69 -3.03
CA ALA A 115 -22.47 -2.38 -2.97
C ALA A 115 -22.80 -1.94 -1.54
N ASN A 116 -23.19 -2.87 -0.66
CA ASN A 116 -23.46 -2.57 0.75
C ASN A 116 -22.18 -2.25 1.55
N ILE A 117 -21.08 -2.94 1.27
CA ILE A 117 -19.77 -2.69 1.92
C ILE A 117 -19.16 -1.36 1.43
N LEU A 118 -19.31 -1.06 0.13
CA LEU A 118 -18.73 0.11 -0.50
C LEU A 118 -19.55 1.40 -0.31
N ARG A 119 -20.76 1.31 0.25
CA ARG A 119 -21.52 2.50 0.64
C ARG A 119 -20.75 3.23 1.73
N ARG A 120 -20.44 4.51 1.50
CA ARG A 120 -19.97 5.39 2.56
C ARG A 120 -20.99 5.37 3.70
N PRO A 121 -20.57 5.32 4.97
CA PRO A 121 -21.49 5.52 6.08
C PRO A 121 -22.16 6.87 5.84
N SER A 122 -23.48 6.84 5.62
CA SER A 122 -24.29 8.03 5.50
C SER A 122 -24.10 8.81 6.80
N SER A 123 -23.48 9.99 6.68
CA SER A 123 -23.44 10.98 7.75
C SER A 123 -24.87 11.30 8.12
N THR A 124 -25.37 10.65 9.16
CA THR A 124 -26.59 11.08 9.87
C THR A 124 -26.28 12.41 10.51
N ASN A 125 -26.79 13.47 9.90
CA ASN A 125 -27.05 14.76 10.55
C ASN A 125 -28.09 14.59 11.66
#